data_AF-A0A0N0NNF9-F1
#
_entry.id   AF-A0A0N0NNF9-F1
#
_cell.length_a   1.000
_cell.length_b   1.000
_cell.length_c   1.000
_cell.angle_alpha   90.00
_cell.angle_beta   90.00
_cell.angle_gamma   90.00
#
_symmetry.space_group_name_H-M   'P 1'
#
loop_
_entity.id
_entity.type
_entity.pdbx_description
1 polymer ?
#
loop_
_entity_poly.entity_id
_entity_poly.type
_entity_poly.pdbx_seq_one_letter_code
_entity_poly.pdbx_strand_id
1 'polypeptide(L)'
;MSGGSLLSNDLRSAVSNMFPPGINLITNWGMTEATCEATQFPLHEIDTEASVGRLMPNMSAKVIDTTGGELGKNEMGELCIKGPNVSRGYFNNPTATADAFTPDGFFKTGDIAIVGDDEKVFIKGRYKELIKYKSNQVPPVELESVILTVPGVQDVGVIGVPQGDGNELPRAYVVRDSSNETCTAEAIEGKIKSTLANHKWLRGGVRWVDEIPRNTIGKIDRKIIKTWCEGEAPILKANL
;
A
#
# COMPACT_ATOMS: atom_id res chain seq x y z
N MET A 1 -11.16 -14.92 4.33
CA MET A 1 -9.83 -14.39 4.70
C MET A 1 -9.28 -13.63 3.51
N SER A 2 -8.67 -12.48 3.73
CA SER A 2 -7.95 -11.72 2.69
C SER A 2 -6.51 -11.48 3.12
N GLY A 3 -5.60 -11.47 2.15
CA GLY A 3 -4.18 -11.27 2.37
C GLY A 3 -3.46 -10.99 1.06
N GLY A 4 -2.17 -10.66 1.14
CA GLY A 4 -1.33 -10.41 -0.03
C GLY A 4 -1.40 -8.98 -0.57
N SER A 5 -2.54 -8.29 -0.49
CA SER A 5 -2.66 -6.86 -0.83
C SER A 5 -3.52 -6.11 0.18
N LEU A 6 -3.31 -4.79 0.27
CA LEU A 6 -4.14 -3.91 1.08
C LEU A 6 -5.59 -3.88 0.56
N LEU A 7 -6.54 -4.04 1.47
CA LEU A 7 -7.97 -3.88 1.23
C LEU A 7 -8.43 -2.54 1.79
N SER A 8 -9.09 -1.72 0.96
CA SER A 8 -9.72 -0.48 1.41
C SER A 8 -10.90 -0.76 2.37
N ASN A 9 -11.20 0.19 3.26
CA ASN A 9 -12.33 0.10 4.19
C ASN A 9 -13.68 -0.09 3.47
N ASP A 10 -13.86 0.60 2.34
CA ASP A 10 -15.09 0.51 1.56
C ASP A 10 -15.28 -0.88 0.96
N LEU A 11 -14.21 -1.47 0.39
CA LEU A 11 -14.26 -2.82 -0.16
C LEU A 11 -14.46 -3.86 0.96
N ARG A 12 -13.82 -3.69 2.11
CA ARG A 12 -14.06 -4.54 3.29
C ARG A 12 -15.53 -4.49 3.70
N SER A 13 -16.11 -3.30 3.79
CA SER A 13 -17.50 -3.09 4.17
C SER A 13 -18.46 -3.71 3.15
N ALA A 14 -18.22 -3.46 1.86
CA ALA A 14 -19.01 -4.03 0.77
C ALA A 14 -18.99 -5.57 0.80
N VAL A 15 -17.81 -6.19 0.94
CA VAL A 15 -17.67 -7.65 1.03
C VAL A 15 -18.31 -8.19 2.30
N SER A 16 -18.14 -7.52 3.44
CA SER A 16 -18.73 -7.97 4.72
C SER A 16 -20.26 -7.97 4.65
N ASN A 17 -20.86 -6.98 3.99
CA ASN A 17 -22.31 -6.88 3.77
C ASN A 17 -22.87 -7.95 2.81
N MET A 18 -22.02 -8.67 2.06
CA MET A 18 -22.46 -9.78 1.20
C MET A 18 -22.70 -11.07 2.00
N PHE A 19 -22.20 -11.16 3.24
CA PHE A 19 -22.34 -12.36 4.06
C PHE A 19 -23.39 -12.18 5.17
N PRO A 20 -24.03 -13.28 5.63
CA PRO A 20 -24.95 -13.23 6.77
C PRO A 20 -24.25 -12.74 8.05
N PRO A 21 -25.00 -12.17 9.01
CA PRO A 21 -24.49 -11.83 10.33
C PRO A 21 -23.77 -13.02 10.98
N GLY A 22 -22.60 -12.77 11.58
CA GLY A 22 -21.76 -13.80 12.21
C GLY A 22 -20.65 -14.36 11.31
N ILE A 23 -20.59 -13.99 10.04
CA ILE A 23 -19.46 -14.28 9.15
C ILE A 23 -18.57 -13.03 9.06
N ASN A 24 -17.36 -13.11 9.63
CA ASN A 24 -16.43 -11.98 9.66
C ASN A 24 -15.35 -12.11 8.57
N LEU A 25 -15.10 -11.01 7.86
CA LEU A 25 -13.93 -10.90 6.99
C LEU A 25 -12.68 -10.68 7.85
N ILE A 26 -11.80 -11.67 7.85
CA ILE A 26 -10.49 -11.57 8.51
C ILE A 26 -9.44 -11.17 7.48
N THR A 27 -8.64 -10.16 7.82
CA THR A 27 -7.45 -9.79 7.07
C THR A 27 -6.20 -10.27 7.80
N ASN A 28 -5.28 -10.88 7.06
CA ASN A 28 -3.95 -11.21 7.55
C ASN A 28 -2.89 -10.49 6.72
N TRP A 29 -1.68 -10.43 7.26
CA TRP A 29 -0.50 -9.99 6.53
C TRP A 29 0.66 -10.94 6.79
N GLY A 30 1.48 -11.10 5.75
CA GLY A 30 2.70 -11.86 5.81
C GLY A 30 3.40 -11.89 4.46
N MET A 31 4.45 -12.69 4.41
CA MET A 31 5.36 -12.78 3.27
C MET A 31 6.02 -14.16 3.24
N THR A 32 6.73 -14.45 2.15
CA THR A 32 7.43 -15.74 1.99
C THR A 32 8.47 -15.91 3.10
N GLU A 33 9.17 -14.84 3.42
CA GLU A 33 10.22 -14.76 4.45
C GLU A 33 9.66 -14.85 5.88
N ALA A 34 8.34 -14.79 6.06
CA ALA A 34 7.65 -15.01 7.33
C ALA A 34 6.82 -16.32 7.35
N THR A 35 7.07 -17.22 6.39
CA THR A 35 6.41 -18.54 6.30
C THR A 35 4.87 -18.43 6.36
N CYS A 36 4.30 -17.70 5.40
CA CYS A 36 2.86 -17.42 5.25
C CYS A 36 2.39 -16.12 5.93
N GLU A 37 2.03 -16.18 7.21
CA GLU A 37 1.36 -15.09 7.94
C GLU A 37 2.14 -14.71 9.20
N ALA A 38 2.26 -13.40 9.41
CA ALA A 38 2.93 -12.80 10.56
C ALA A 38 1.95 -12.04 11.45
N THR A 39 0.83 -11.57 10.90
CA THR A 39 -0.25 -10.96 11.67
C THR A 39 -1.59 -11.59 11.32
N GLN A 40 -2.47 -11.67 12.31
CA GLN A 40 -3.85 -12.13 12.15
C GLN A 40 -4.77 -11.40 13.13
N PHE A 41 -6.02 -11.21 12.72
CA PHE A 41 -7.08 -10.75 13.62
C PHE A 41 -7.63 -11.94 14.43
N PRO A 42 -7.82 -11.83 15.76
CA PRO A 42 -8.50 -12.88 16.51
C PRO A 42 -9.89 -13.16 15.92
N LEU A 43 -10.26 -14.45 15.78
CA LEU A 43 -11.49 -14.87 15.08
C LEU A 43 -12.79 -14.26 15.65
N HIS A 44 -12.76 -13.80 16.91
CA HIS A 44 -13.90 -13.25 17.63
C HIS A 44 -13.94 -11.72 17.62
N GLU A 45 -12.93 -11.05 17.07
CA GLU A 45 -12.92 -9.58 16.95
C GLU A 45 -13.26 -9.15 15.51
N ILE A 46 -13.91 -8.00 15.39
CA ILE A 46 -14.22 -7.37 14.09
C ILE A 46 -13.28 -6.18 13.93
N ASP A 47 -12.44 -6.22 12.89
CA ASP A 47 -11.59 -5.09 12.53
C ASP A 47 -12.41 -4.01 11.83
N THR A 48 -12.59 -2.87 12.49
CA THR A 48 -13.29 -1.70 11.93
C THR A 48 -12.32 -0.64 11.40
N GLU A 49 -11.01 -0.86 11.49
CA GLU A 49 -10.00 0.18 11.26
C GLU A 49 -9.08 -0.11 10.06
N ALA A 50 -9.36 -1.19 9.32
CA ALA A 50 -8.50 -1.71 8.25
C ALA A 50 -7.06 -2.01 8.69
N SER A 51 -6.89 -2.52 9.91
CA SER A 51 -5.63 -3.12 10.30
C SER A 51 -5.42 -4.47 9.59
N VAL A 52 -4.24 -5.05 9.77
CA VAL A 52 -3.92 -6.43 9.37
C VAL A 52 -3.82 -7.35 10.60
N GLY A 53 -4.40 -6.91 11.73
CA GLY A 53 -4.39 -7.63 13.00
C GLY A 53 -3.15 -7.39 13.84
N ARG A 54 -2.91 -8.33 14.76
CA ARG A 54 -1.80 -8.31 15.70
C ARG A 54 -0.81 -9.40 15.33
N LEU A 55 0.40 -9.31 15.85
CA LEU A 55 1.43 -10.32 15.63
C LEU A 55 0.97 -11.70 16.11
N MET A 56 1.36 -12.73 15.36
CA MET A 56 1.18 -14.12 15.78
C MET A 56 1.96 -14.43 17.06
N PRO A 57 1.56 -15.45 17.84
CA PRO A 57 2.26 -15.82 19.07
C PRO A 57 3.75 -16.05 18.85
N ASN A 58 4.57 -15.60 19.81
CA ASN A 58 6.04 -15.67 19.78
C ASN A 58 6.72 -14.84 18.66
N MET A 59 5.99 -13.92 18.04
CA MET A 59 6.58 -12.90 17.19
C MET A 59 6.77 -11.58 17.94
N SER A 60 7.72 -10.78 17.46
CA SER A 60 7.96 -9.41 17.89
C SER A 60 8.08 -8.53 16.65
N ALA A 61 7.67 -7.28 16.76
CA ALA A 61 7.89 -6.29 15.72
C ALA A 61 8.35 -4.97 16.31
N LYS A 62 9.07 -4.22 15.48
CA LYS A 62 9.40 -2.82 15.70
C LYS A 62 9.23 -2.05 14.41
N VAL A 63 9.03 -0.75 14.52
CA VAL A 63 8.98 0.17 13.40
C VAL A 63 10.27 0.98 13.43
N ILE A 64 10.94 1.15 12.30
CA ILE A 64 12.19 1.92 12.22
C ILE A 64 12.08 3.09 11.25
N ASP A 65 12.85 4.14 11.51
CA ASP A 65 13.06 5.24 10.58
C ASP A 65 14.09 4.92 9.49
N THR A 66 14.38 5.88 8.62
CA THR A 66 15.35 5.72 7.53
C THR A 66 16.80 5.57 7.99
N THR A 67 17.10 5.88 9.25
CA THR A 67 18.44 5.72 9.86
C THR A 67 18.58 4.38 10.57
N GLY A 68 17.48 3.63 10.72
CA GLY A 68 17.43 2.38 11.47
C GLY A 68 17.11 2.55 12.96
N GLY A 69 16.80 3.78 13.38
CA GLY A 69 16.33 4.07 14.75
C GLY A 69 14.92 3.54 14.96
N GLU A 70 14.66 2.96 16.12
CA GLU A 70 13.33 2.48 16.49
C GLU A 70 12.38 3.66 16.78
N LEU A 71 11.19 3.58 16.20
CA LEU A 71 10.10 4.52 16.38
C LEU A 71 9.10 4.00 17.43
N GLY A 72 8.41 4.92 18.09
CA GLY A 72 7.37 4.64 19.05
C GLY A 72 6.06 4.13 18.42
N LYS A 73 5.11 3.80 19.29
CA LYS A 73 3.74 3.46 18.86
C LYS A 73 3.11 4.62 18.09
N ASN A 74 2.24 4.29 17.15
CA ASN A 74 1.55 5.21 16.25
C ASN A 74 2.44 6.02 15.29
N GLU A 75 3.76 5.79 15.30
CA GLU A 75 4.68 6.40 14.34
C GLU A 75 4.81 5.54 13.07
N MET A 76 5.00 6.19 11.93
CA MET A 76 5.05 5.53 10.63
C MET A 76 6.50 5.31 10.19
N GLY A 77 6.85 4.07 9.87
CA GLY A 77 8.18 3.70 9.40
C GLY A 77 8.23 2.29 8.81
N GLU A 78 9.42 1.75 8.58
CA GLU A 78 9.59 0.39 8.06
C GLU A 78 9.31 -0.64 9.16
N LEU A 79 8.41 -1.58 8.87
CA LEU A 79 8.09 -2.69 9.77
C LEU A 79 9.23 -3.72 9.75
N CYS A 80 9.72 -4.07 10.93
CA CYS A 80 10.70 -5.13 11.13
C CYS A 80 10.09 -6.21 12.03
N ILE A 81 10.27 -7.48 11.69
CA ILE A 81 9.69 -8.61 12.42
C ILE A 81 10.74 -9.62 12.87
N LYS A 82 10.49 -10.30 13.99
CA LYS A 82 11.33 -11.38 14.52
C LYS A 82 10.44 -12.47 15.09
N GLY A 83 10.77 -13.72 14.86
CA GLY A 83 9.96 -14.84 15.35
C GLY A 83 10.36 -16.18 14.74
N PRO A 84 9.76 -17.28 15.22
CA PRO A 84 10.11 -18.63 14.79
C PRO A 84 9.72 -18.94 13.33
N ASN A 85 8.81 -18.17 12.75
CA ASN A 85 8.36 -18.28 11.35
C ASN A 85 9.18 -17.42 10.38
N VAL A 86 10.12 -16.61 10.88
CA VAL A 86 11.01 -15.82 10.01
C VAL A 86 12.08 -16.73 9.41
N SER A 87 12.28 -16.62 8.10
CA SER A 87 13.26 -17.40 7.37
C SER A 87 14.67 -17.19 7.91
N ARG A 88 15.56 -18.18 7.71
CA ARG A 88 16.96 -18.07 8.12
C ARG A 88 17.81 -17.17 7.20
N GLY A 89 17.26 -16.76 6.06
CA GLY A 89 17.98 -16.05 5.00
C GLY A 89 17.74 -16.67 3.62
N TYR A 90 18.41 -16.08 2.63
CA TYR A 90 18.32 -16.49 1.23
C TYR A 90 19.36 -17.57 0.89
N PHE A 91 18.93 -18.58 0.13
CA PHE A 91 19.80 -19.68 -0.29
C PHE A 91 21.01 -19.17 -1.10
N ASN A 92 22.23 -19.52 -0.67
CA ASN A 92 23.49 -19.11 -1.29
C ASN A 92 23.66 -17.61 -1.54
N ASN A 93 22.98 -16.75 -0.75
CA ASN A 93 23.12 -15.30 -0.86
C ASN A 93 23.32 -14.65 0.52
N PRO A 94 24.53 -14.75 1.09
CA PRO A 94 24.84 -14.23 2.42
C PRO A 94 24.75 -12.69 2.46
N THR A 95 25.07 -12.00 1.37
CA THR A 95 24.96 -10.53 1.28
C THR A 95 23.51 -10.07 1.40
N ALA A 96 22.60 -10.61 0.56
CA ALA A 96 21.18 -10.27 0.66
C ALA A 96 20.57 -10.69 2.01
N THR A 97 21.09 -11.78 2.61
CA THR A 97 20.68 -12.18 3.95
C THR A 97 21.12 -11.14 4.97
N ALA A 98 22.39 -10.76 5.01
CA ALA A 98 22.87 -9.73 5.94
C ALA A 98 22.12 -8.40 5.76
N ASP A 99 21.85 -8.00 4.51
CA ASP A 99 21.12 -6.77 4.21
C ASP A 99 19.63 -6.82 4.61
N ALA A 100 19.04 -8.00 4.71
CA ALA A 100 17.63 -8.16 5.06
C ALA A 100 17.38 -8.13 6.58
N PHE A 101 18.41 -8.30 7.40
CA PHE A 101 18.27 -8.30 8.86
C PHE A 101 18.90 -7.06 9.50
N THR A 102 18.28 -6.57 10.56
CA THR A 102 18.91 -5.61 11.46
C THR A 102 19.99 -6.29 12.30
N PRO A 103 20.95 -5.54 12.89
CA PRO A 103 22.00 -6.12 13.73
C PRO A 103 21.48 -6.97 14.90
N ASP A 104 20.29 -6.64 15.42
CA ASP A 104 19.60 -7.36 16.50
C ASP A 104 18.67 -8.50 16.01
N GLY A 105 18.72 -8.81 14.72
CA GLY A 105 18.11 -10.00 14.13
C GLY A 105 16.62 -9.87 13.80
N PHE A 106 16.11 -8.67 13.56
CA PHE A 106 14.79 -8.48 12.96
C PHE A 106 14.91 -8.44 11.44
N PHE A 107 13.99 -9.11 10.75
CA PHE A 107 13.86 -9.05 9.30
C PHE A 107 13.17 -7.75 8.88
N LYS A 108 13.82 -6.97 8.02
CA LYS A 108 13.28 -5.76 7.39
C LYS A 108 12.31 -6.14 6.29
N THR A 109 11.02 -5.90 6.53
CA THR A 109 9.96 -6.38 5.63
C THR A 109 9.91 -5.61 4.31
N GLY A 110 10.44 -4.38 4.29
CA GLY A 110 10.22 -3.42 3.22
C GLY A 110 8.78 -2.89 3.13
N ASP A 111 7.92 -3.21 4.09
CA ASP A 111 6.59 -2.62 4.26
C ASP A 111 6.66 -1.41 5.20
N ILE A 112 5.96 -0.34 4.85
CA ILE A 112 5.71 0.77 5.76
C ILE A 112 4.50 0.42 6.59
N ALA A 113 4.60 0.60 7.90
CA ALA A 113 3.52 0.34 8.81
C ALA A 113 3.44 1.37 9.95
N ILE A 114 2.29 1.34 10.63
CA ILE A 114 2.09 1.92 11.95
C ILE A 114 1.71 0.77 12.88
N VAL A 115 2.30 0.71 14.07
CA VAL A 115 1.85 -0.20 15.14
C VAL A 115 1.16 0.63 16.21
N GLY A 116 -0.13 0.39 16.40
CA GLY A 116 -0.95 1.11 17.38
C GLY A 116 -0.66 0.70 18.83
N ASP A 117 -1.19 1.47 19.78
CA ASP A 117 -1.08 1.18 21.22
C ASP A 117 -1.76 -0.14 21.62
N ASP A 118 -2.74 -0.59 20.83
CA ASP A 118 -3.45 -1.86 21.01
C ASP A 118 -2.80 -3.03 20.24
N GLU A 119 -1.55 -2.85 19.80
CA GLU A 119 -0.74 -3.79 19.01
C GLU A 119 -1.30 -4.08 17.61
N LYS A 120 -2.31 -3.35 17.14
CA LYS A 120 -2.77 -3.47 15.75
C LYS A 120 -1.71 -2.94 14.80
N VAL A 121 -1.48 -3.70 13.73
CA VAL A 121 -0.55 -3.34 12.66
C VAL A 121 -1.35 -2.78 11.48
N PHE A 122 -0.94 -1.63 10.97
CA PHE A 122 -1.52 -0.98 9.80
C PHE A 122 -0.48 -0.85 8.72
N ILE A 123 -0.55 -1.69 7.69
CA ILE A 123 0.34 -1.58 6.52
C ILE A 123 -0.10 -0.37 5.69
N LYS A 124 0.86 0.49 5.32
CA LYS A 124 0.63 1.73 4.55
C LYS A 124 1.21 1.67 3.14
N GLY A 125 2.03 0.66 2.84
CA GLY A 125 2.59 0.45 1.51
C GLY A 125 3.96 -0.21 1.56
N ARG A 126 4.71 -0.10 0.47
CA ARG A 126 6.10 -0.60 0.37
C ARG A 126 7.09 0.55 0.44
N TYR A 127 8.15 0.39 1.21
CA TYR A 127 9.25 1.36 1.30
C TYR A 127 9.80 1.74 -0.09
N LYS A 128 10.06 0.73 -0.93
CA LYS A 128 10.58 0.92 -2.30
C LYS A 128 9.59 1.60 -3.27
N GLU A 129 8.31 1.70 -2.90
CA GLU A 129 7.25 2.29 -3.73
C GLU A 129 6.86 3.69 -3.26
N LEU A 130 7.44 4.18 -2.16
CA LEU A 130 7.18 5.53 -1.67
C LEU A 130 7.61 6.57 -2.69
N ILE A 131 6.73 7.55 -2.88
CA ILE A 131 6.98 8.68 -3.77
C ILE A 131 7.81 9.71 -3.01
N LYS A 132 8.95 10.09 -3.58
CA LYS A 132 9.91 11.00 -2.97
C LYS A 132 9.55 12.45 -3.31
N TYR A 133 8.60 13.04 -2.59
CA TYR A 133 8.20 14.43 -2.81
C TYR A 133 8.85 15.38 -1.79
N LYS A 134 9.88 16.11 -2.24
CA LYS A 134 10.76 16.93 -1.40
C LYS A 134 11.35 16.08 -0.27
N SER A 135 11.21 16.52 0.98
CA SER A 135 11.61 15.77 2.17
C SER A 135 10.57 14.75 2.65
N ASN A 136 9.45 14.56 1.92
CA ASN A 136 8.36 13.69 2.34
C ASN A 136 8.38 12.38 1.53
N GLN A 137 8.00 11.30 2.20
CA GLN A 137 7.76 10.01 1.57
C GLN A 137 6.26 9.76 1.53
N VAL A 138 5.70 9.71 0.34
CA VAL A 138 4.25 9.65 0.12
C VAL A 138 3.87 8.23 -0.31
N PRO A 139 3.09 7.49 0.50
CA PRO A 139 2.62 6.16 0.12
C PRO A 139 1.58 6.23 -1.00
N PRO A 140 1.82 5.59 -2.16
CA PRO A 140 0.84 5.57 -3.26
C PRO A 140 -0.53 5.05 -2.84
N VAL A 141 -0.55 4.00 -2.01
CA VAL A 141 -1.78 3.33 -1.59
C VAL A 141 -2.72 4.25 -0.80
N GLU A 142 -2.18 5.22 -0.08
CA GLU A 142 -2.99 6.21 0.63
C GLU A 142 -3.74 7.12 -0.36
N LEU A 143 -3.08 7.55 -1.43
CA LEU A 143 -3.72 8.34 -2.49
C LEU A 143 -4.74 7.49 -3.25
N GLU A 144 -4.36 6.27 -3.62
CA GLU A 144 -5.23 5.30 -4.33
C GLU A 144 -6.51 5.06 -3.54
N SER A 145 -6.40 4.84 -2.22
CA SER A 145 -7.55 4.63 -1.34
C SER A 145 -8.51 5.81 -1.33
N VAL A 146 -8.00 7.05 -1.36
CA VAL A 146 -8.85 8.25 -1.43
C VAL A 146 -9.47 8.42 -2.82
N ILE A 147 -8.71 8.18 -3.90
CA ILE A 147 -9.18 8.32 -5.28
C ILE A 147 -10.28 7.32 -5.60
N LEU A 148 -10.19 6.08 -5.10
CA LEU A 148 -11.22 5.05 -5.25
C LEU A 148 -12.58 5.43 -4.63
N THR A 149 -12.62 6.41 -3.71
CA THR A 149 -13.89 6.89 -3.14
C THR A 149 -14.62 7.89 -4.05
N VAL A 150 -14.00 8.32 -5.16
CA VAL A 150 -14.61 9.26 -6.10
C VAL A 150 -15.58 8.51 -7.02
N PRO A 151 -16.85 8.92 -7.10
CA PRO A 151 -17.82 8.29 -8.00
C PRO A 151 -17.32 8.22 -9.45
N GLY A 152 -17.45 7.05 -10.06
CA GLY A 152 -17.01 6.79 -11.44
C GLY A 152 -15.55 6.34 -11.58
N VAL A 153 -14.73 6.38 -10.51
CA VAL A 153 -13.42 5.71 -10.51
C VAL A 153 -13.61 4.21 -10.35
N GLN A 154 -13.02 3.43 -11.25
CA GLN A 154 -13.11 1.96 -11.26
C GLN A 154 -11.81 1.31 -10.77
N ASP A 155 -10.65 1.86 -11.14
CA ASP A 155 -9.34 1.39 -10.69
C ASP A 155 -8.33 2.56 -10.74
N VAL A 156 -7.25 2.46 -9.99
CA VAL A 156 -6.23 3.51 -9.94
C VAL A 156 -4.85 2.95 -9.59
N GLY A 157 -3.82 3.49 -10.25
CA GLY A 157 -2.42 3.31 -9.90
C GLY A 157 -1.73 4.65 -9.74
N VAL A 158 -1.09 4.87 -8.60
CA VAL A 158 -0.33 6.09 -8.31
C VAL A 158 1.16 5.81 -8.33
N ILE A 159 1.91 6.70 -8.98
CA ILE A 159 3.38 6.67 -9.01
C ILE A 159 3.97 8.07 -8.83
N GLY A 160 5.27 8.11 -8.51
CA GLY A 160 6.07 9.33 -8.54
C GLY A 160 6.65 9.56 -9.93
N VAL A 161 6.38 10.73 -10.52
CA VAL A 161 6.98 11.16 -11.80
C VAL A 161 8.30 11.88 -11.51
N PRO A 162 9.45 11.39 -11.98
CA PRO A 162 10.74 12.02 -11.71
C PRO A 162 10.83 13.47 -12.24
N GLN A 163 11.56 14.33 -11.52
CA GLN A 163 11.86 15.72 -11.93
C GLN A 163 13.36 15.99 -12.15
N GLY A 164 14.21 14.96 -12.05
CA GLY A 164 15.65 15.04 -12.35
C GLY A 164 16.57 15.32 -11.15
N ASP A 165 16.04 15.80 -10.03
CA ASP A 165 16.74 16.11 -8.76
C ASP A 165 16.50 15.07 -7.65
N GLY A 166 15.94 13.91 -8.01
CA GLY A 166 15.47 12.91 -7.06
C GLY A 166 14.11 13.23 -6.43
N ASN A 167 13.52 14.39 -6.76
CA ASN A 167 12.13 14.70 -6.45
C ASN A 167 11.20 14.00 -7.44
N GLU A 168 10.05 13.60 -6.93
CA GLU A 168 8.99 12.95 -7.66
C GLU A 168 7.66 13.66 -7.40
N LEU A 169 6.87 13.85 -8.46
CA LEU A 169 5.53 14.41 -8.36
C LEU A 169 4.50 13.28 -8.37
N PRO A 170 3.62 13.16 -7.35
CA PRO A 170 2.57 12.15 -7.37
C PRO A 170 1.64 12.33 -8.58
N ARG A 171 1.48 11.28 -9.39
CA ARG A 171 0.56 11.20 -10.53
C ARG A 171 -0.36 10.00 -10.36
N ALA A 172 -1.64 10.18 -10.67
CA ALA A 172 -2.62 9.11 -10.71
C ALA A 172 -2.89 8.69 -12.16
N TYR A 173 -2.89 7.39 -12.42
CA TYR A 173 -3.45 6.77 -13.63
C TYR A 173 -4.75 6.11 -13.23
N VAL A 174 -5.85 6.47 -13.89
CA VAL A 174 -7.21 6.18 -13.43
C VAL A 174 -7.99 5.50 -14.54
N VAL A 175 -8.59 4.35 -14.21
CA VAL A 175 -9.65 3.72 -15.00
C VAL A 175 -10.96 4.30 -14.50
N ARG A 176 -11.77 4.83 -15.41
CA ARG A 176 -13.04 5.47 -15.07
C ARG A 176 -14.19 4.91 -15.88
N ASP A 177 -15.38 4.98 -15.29
CA ASP A 177 -16.63 4.89 -16.02
C ASP A 177 -16.78 6.15 -16.89
N SER A 178 -16.54 5.99 -18.20
CA SER A 178 -16.63 7.09 -19.16
C SER A 178 -18.04 7.67 -19.32
N SER A 179 -19.08 6.94 -18.88
CA SER A 179 -20.46 7.44 -18.85
C SER A 179 -20.73 8.39 -17.67
N ASN A 180 -19.86 8.40 -16.66
CA ASN A 180 -19.98 9.27 -15.52
C ASN A 180 -19.27 10.61 -15.76
N GLU A 181 -20.04 11.61 -16.23
CA GLU A 181 -19.53 12.95 -16.54
C GLU A 181 -18.96 13.69 -15.32
N THR A 182 -19.32 13.29 -14.10
CA THR A 182 -18.81 13.91 -12.86
C THR A 182 -17.44 13.39 -12.45
N CYS A 183 -16.96 12.29 -13.05
CA CYS A 183 -15.63 11.75 -12.82
C CYS A 183 -14.59 12.53 -13.66
N THR A 184 -14.24 13.73 -13.18
CA THR A 184 -13.24 14.61 -13.80
C THR A 184 -11.92 14.62 -13.03
N ALA A 185 -10.84 15.10 -13.67
CA ALA A 185 -9.55 15.27 -13.00
C ALA A 185 -9.64 16.25 -11.82
N GLU A 186 -10.44 17.31 -11.97
CA GLU A 186 -10.69 18.31 -10.93
C GLU A 186 -11.44 17.73 -9.73
N ALA A 187 -12.40 16.82 -9.96
CA ALA A 187 -13.11 16.13 -8.88
C ALA A 187 -12.14 15.24 -8.07
N ILE A 188 -11.27 14.50 -8.76
CA ILE A 188 -10.25 13.64 -8.13
C ILE A 188 -9.23 14.48 -7.34
N GLU A 189 -8.69 15.54 -7.95
CA GLU A 189 -7.78 16.45 -7.28
C GLU A 189 -8.42 17.17 -6.09
N GLY A 190 -9.67 17.61 -6.24
CA GLY A 190 -10.45 18.25 -5.18
C GLY A 190 -10.65 17.31 -4.00
N LYS A 191 -10.98 16.04 -4.25
CA LYS A 191 -11.08 15.02 -3.21
C LYS A 191 -9.77 14.84 -2.45
N ILE A 192 -8.64 14.69 -3.16
CA ILE A 192 -7.31 14.60 -2.54
C ILE A 192 -6.99 15.83 -1.70
N LYS A 193 -7.21 17.04 -2.23
CA LYS A 193 -6.92 18.31 -1.54
C LYS A 193 -7.75 18.49 -0.27
N SER A 194 -9.00 18.02 -0.27
CA SER A 194 -9.89 18.08 0.90
C SER A 194 -9.60 17.04 1.98
N THR A 195 -8.89 15.95 1.64
CA THR A 195 -8.69 14.79 2.53
C THR A 195 -7.26 14.66 3.03
N LEU A 196 -6.27 14.99 2.20
CA LEU A 196 -4.85 14.73 2.47
C LEU A 196 -4.02 16.02 2.58
N ALA A 197 -2.93 15.92 3.35
CA ALA A 197 -1.97 17.00 3.53
C ALA A 197 -1.34 17.46 2.19
N ASN A 198 -0.94 18.73 2.14
CA ASN A 198 -0.46 19.39 0.92
C ASN A 198 0.66 18.64 0.17
N HIS A 199 1.56 17.97 0.89
CA HIS A 199 2.68 17.24 0.29
C HIS A 199 2.23 15.96 -0.45
N LYS A 200 0.99 15.51 -0.28
CA LYS A 200 0.41 14.33 -0.95
C LYS A 200 -0.44 14.68 -2.18
N TRP A 201 -0.50 15.95 -2.59
CA TRP A 201 -1.30 16.35 -3.74
C TRP A 201 -0.74 15.83 -5.06
N LEU A 202 -1.63 15.54 -6.01
CA LEU A 202 -1.34 15.00 -7.35
C LEU A 202 -0.67 16.02 -8.28
N ARG A 203 0.51 16.52 -7.92
CA ARG A 203 1.25 17.52 -8.73
C ARG A 203 1.73 17.00 -10.08
N GLY A 204 1.79 15.69 -10.24
CA GLY A 204 2.03 15.04 -11.52
C GLY A 204 0.78 14.97 -12.40
N GLY A 205 -0.39 15.31 -11.86
CA GLY A 205 -1.68 15.31 -12.55
C GLY A 205 -2.42 13.96 -12.50
N VAL A 206 -3.55 13.91 -13.21
CA VAL A 206 -4.37 12.72 -13.42
C VAL A 206 -4.30 12.34 -14.90
N ARG A 207 -4.15 11.04 -15.20
CA ARG A 207 -4.18 10.47 -16.55
C ARG A 207 -5.22 9.36 -16.63
N TRP A 208 -6.01 9.36 -17.69
CA TRP A 208 -6.97 8.29 -17.96
C TRP A 208 -6.26 7.12 -18.65
N VAL A 209 -6.59 5.90 -18.23
CA VAL A 209 -6.10 4.65 -18.83
C VAL A 209 -7.23 3.64 -18.87
N ASP A 210 -7.12 2.66 -19.77
CA ASP A 210 -8.12 1.61 -19.91
C ASP A 210 -8.00 0.54 -18.83
N GLU A 211 -6.77 0.27 -18.36
CA GLU A 211 -6.51 -0.71 -17.30
C GLU A 211 -5.29 -0.35 -16.45
N ILE A 212 -5.26 -0.86 -15.22
CA ILE A 212 -4.09 -0.81 -14.35
C ILE A 212 -3.37 -2.16 -14.44
N PRO A 213 -2.09 -2.20 -14.87
CA PRO A 213 -1.36 -3.45 -15.03
C PRO A 213 -1.15 -4.11 -13.68
N ARG A 214 -1.29 -5.45 -13.66
CA ARG A 214 -1.11 -6.27 -12.46
C ARG A 214 -0.12 -7.39 -12.74
N ASN A 215 0.64 -7.77 -11.71
CA ASN A 215 1.51 -8.94 -11.78
C ASN A 215 0.71 -10.24 -11.64
N THR A 216 1.39 -11.39 -11.72
CA THR A 216 0.78 -12.74 -11.68
C THR A 216 0.01 -13.06 -10.39
N ILE A 217 0.18 -12.26 -9.33
CA ILE A 217 -0.53 -12.40 -8.05
C ILE A 217 -1.52 -11.24 -7.81
N GLY A 218 -1.90 -10.51 -8.87
CA GLY A 218 -2.94 -9.48 -8.84
C GLY A 218 -2.54 -8.11 -8.26
N LYS A 219 -1.28 -7.92 -7.87
CA LYS A 219 -0.80 -6.63 -7.35
C LYS A 219 -0.50 -5.67 -8.50
N ILE A 220 -0.74 -4.37 -8.29
CA ILE A 220 -0.38 -3.31 -9.24
C ILE A 220 1.11 -3.42 -9.62
N ASP A 221 1.38 -3.54 -10.92
CA ASP A 221 2.73 -3.53 -11.45
C ASP A 221 3.20 -2.10 -11.73
N ARG A 222 3.68 -1.43 -10.69
CA ARG A 222 4.19 -0.06 -10.78
C ARG A 222 5.42 0.07 -11.68
N LYS A 223 6.12 -1.01 -12.02
CA LYS A 223 7.25 -0.93 -12.96
C LYS A 223 6.74 -0.62 -14.36
N ILE A 224 5.62 -1.23 -14.76
CA ILE A 224 4.96 -0.97 -16.04
C ILE A 224 4.40 0.46 -16.03
N ILE A 225 3.67 0.87 -14.99
CA ILE A 225 3.09 2.23 -14.90
C ILE A 225 4.19 3.31 -14.98
N LYS A 226 5.36 3.07 -14.38
CA LYS A 226 6.51 3.99 -14.46
C LYS A 226 7.01 4.21 -15.89
N THR A 227 6.87 3.24 -16.79
CA THR A 227 7.24 3.44 -18.21
C THR A 227 6.32 4.42 -18.93
N TRP A 228 5.12 4.68 -18.41
CA TRP A 228 4.20 5.67 -18.97
C TRP A 228 4.59 7.12 -18.63
N CYS A 229 5.60 7.34 -17.78
CA CYS A 229 6.08 8.68 -17.44
C CYS A 229 6.68 9.44 -18.63
N GLU A 230 7.27 8.72 -19.58
CA GLU A 230 8.04 9.30 -20.70
C GLU A 230 7.23 9.42 -22.00
N GLY A 231 5.97 8.96 -22.01
CA GLY A 231 5.09 8.98 -23.18
C GLY A 231 3.64 9.39 -22.86
N GLU A 232 2.80 9.49 -23.89
CA GLU A 232 1.36 9.52 -23.67
C GLU A 232 0.92 8.17 -23.08
N ALA A 233 0.16 8.18 -21.99
CA ALA A 233 -0.52 6.99 -21.52
C ALA A 233 -1.34 6.42 -22.69
N PRO A 234 -1.35 5.10 -22.95
CA PRO A 234 -2.13 4.56 -24.05
C PRO A 234 -3.60 4.97 -23.87
N ILE A 235 -4.06 5.87 -24.73
CA ILE A 235 -5.48 6.18 -24.91
C ILE A 235 -5.94 5.22 -25.99
N LEU A 236 -6.60 4.10 -25.66
CA LEU A 236 -7.32 3.39 -26.71
C LEU A 236 -8.55 4.21 -27.08
N LYS A 237 -8.65 4.50 -28.38
CA LYS A 237 -9.85 5.05 -28.99
C LYS A 237 -11.02 4.16 -28.60
N ALA A 238 -12.08 4.78 -28.09
CA ALA A 238 -13.38 4.13 -27.94
C ALA A 238 -13.74 3.47 -29.27
N ASN A 239 -13.69 2.14 -29.32
CA ASN A 239 -14.28 1.41 -30.43
C ASN A 239 -15.80 1.50 -30.23
N LEU A 240 -16.42 2.31 -31.09
CA LEU A 240 -17.85 2.29 -31.39
C LEU A 240 -18.30 0.90 -31.82
#